data_AF-A4ULG4-F1
#
_entry.id   AF-A4ULG4-F1
#
_cell.length_a   1.000
_cell.length_b   1.000
_cell.length_c   1.000
_cell.angle_alpha   90.00
_cell.angle_beta   90.00
_cell.angle_gamma   90.00
#
_symmetry.space_group_name_H-M   'P 1'
#
loop_
_entity.id
_entity.type
_entity.pdbx_description
1 polymer ?
#
loop_
_entity_poly.entity_id
_entity_poly.type
_entity_poly.pdbx_seq_one_letter_code
_entity_poly.pdbx_strand_id
1 'polypeptide(L)' 'NPLLYQHLFWFFGHPEVYVIILPVFGIISEAVLFLTDKDRLFGQTSMTFASIWIAVLG' A
#
# COMPACT_ATOMS: atom_id res chain seq x y z
N ASN A 1 -9.37 -24.13 -19.59
CA ASN A 1 -9.01 -23.10 -20.59
C ASN A 1 -7.89 -22.25 -20.01
N PRO A 2 -6.66 -22.27 -20.56
CA PRO A 2 -5.49 -21.63 -19.94
C PRO A 2 -5.66 -20.11 -19.69
N LEU A 3 -6.46 -19.43 -20.51
CA LEU A 3 -6.84 -18.02 -20.31
C LEU A 3 -7.63 -17.75 -19.01
N LEU A 4 -8.51 -18.68 -18.60
CA LEU A 4 -9.29 -18.52 -17.37
C LEU A 4 -8.38 -18.55 -16.13
N TYR A 5 -7.36 -19.43 -16.15
CA TYR A 5 -6.37 -19.48 -15.08
C TYR A 5 -5.55 -18.18 -15.00
N GLN A 6 -5.17 -17.59 -16.14
CA GLN A 6 -4.46 -16.30 -16.14
C GLN A 6 -5.29 -15.16 -15.55
N HIS A 7 -6.60 -15.10 -15.84
CA HIS A 7 -7.49 -14.10 -15.26
C HIS A 7 -7.61 -14.27 -13.74
N LEU A 8 -7.82 -15.50 -13.27
CA LEU A 8 -7.88 -15.78 -11.83
C LEU A 8 -6.54 -15.47 -11.15
N PHE A 9 -5.43 -15.85 -11.76
CA PHE A 9 -4.09 -15.59 -11.22
C PHE A 9 -3.84 -14.09 -11.04
N TRP A 10 -4.08 -13.27 -12.06
CA TRP A 10 -3.83 -11.82 -11.97
C TRP A 10 -4.89 -11.07 -11.15
N PHE A 11 -6.14 -11.56 -11.13
CA PHE A 11 -7.19 -11.00 -10.28
C PHE A 11 -6.85 -11.12 -8.78
N PHE A 12 -6.15 -12.18 -8.36
CA PHE A 12 -5.69 -12.32 -6.97
C PHE A 12 -4.25 -11.82 -6.76
N GLY A 13 -3.37 -12.00 -7.74
CA GLY A 13 -1.96 -11.64 -7.63
C GLY A 13 -1.70 -10.14 -7.61
N HIS A 14 -2.51 -9.33 -8.31
CA HIS A 14 -2.37 -7.87 -8.28
C HIS A 14 -2.80 -7.28 -6.92
N PRO A 15 -3.95 -7.66 -6.32
CA PRO A 15 -4.26 -7.31 -4.95
C PRO A 15 -3.25 -7.82 -3.91
N GLU A 16 -2.71 -9.04 -4.07
CA GLU A 16 -1.76 -9.63 -3.13
C GLU A 16 -0.52 -8.75 -2.92
N VAL A 17 0.06 -8.22 -4.00
CA VAL A 17 1.25 -7.35 -3.89
C VAL A 17 0.94 -6.03 -3.17
N TYR A 18 -0.28 -5.52 -3.25
CA TYR A 18 -0.67 -4.31 -2.52
C TYR A 18 -0.87 -4.58 -1.02
N VAL A 19 -1.43 -5.73 -0.66
CA VAL A 19 -1.57 -6.14 0.74
C VAL A 19 -0.19 -6.25 1.40
N ILE A 20 0.82 -6.69 0.66
CA ILE A 20 2.20 -6.81 1.17
C ILE A 20 2.88 -5.44 1.29
N ILE A 21 2.66 -4.52 0.34
CA ILE A 21 3.38 -3.22 0.34
C ILE A 21 2.77 -2.19 1.31
N LEU A 22 1.45 -2.22 1.53
CA LEU A 22 0.77 -1.28 2.44
C LEU A 22 1.36 -1.24 3.87
N PRO A 23 1.63 -2.36 4.56
CA PRO A 23 2.26 -2.32 5.88
C PRO A 23 3.70 -1.80 5.84
N VAL A 24 4.43 -2.05 4.74
CA VAL A 24 5.80 -1.55 4.56
C VAL A 24 5.80 -0.02 4.48
N PHE A 25 4.83 0.59 3.78
CA PHE A 25 4.69 2.04 3.76
C PHE A 25 4.40 2.65 5.14
N GLY A 26 3.63 1.96 5.97
CA GLY A 26 3.40 2.37 7.36
C GLY A 26 4.69 2.35 8.18
N ILE A 27 5.48 1.28 8.09
CA ILE A 27 6.76 1.15 8.80
C ILE A 27 7.76 2.23 8.36
N ILE A 28 7.88 2.46 7.05
CA ILE A 28 8.77 3.51 6.52
C ILE A 28 8.33 4.88 7.02
N SER A 29 7.02 5.14 7.07
CA SER A 29 6.48 6.42 7.56
C SER A 29 6.87 6.65 9.02
N GLU A 30 6.67 5.67 9.89
CA GLU A 30 7.07 5.76 11.30
C GLU A 30 8.60 5.87 11.47
N ALA A 31 9.38 5.14 10.67
CA ALA A 31 10.84 5.24 10.69
C ALA A 31 11.32 6.65 10.32
N VAL A 32 10.73 7.28 9.30
CA VAL A 32 11.05 8.65 8.90
C VAL A 32 10.65 9.65 9.99
N LEU A 33 9.50 9.45 10.64
CA LEU A 33 9.05 10.28 11.76
C LEU A 33 10.07 10.27 12.91
N PHE A 34 10.52 9.06 13.29
CA PHE A 34 11.54 8.86 14.32
C PHE A 34 12.89 9.48 13.96
N LEU A 35 13.34 9.32 12.71
CA LEU A 35 14.63 9.85 12.26
C LEU A 35 14.67 11.38 12.12
N THR A 36 13.52 12.01 11.89
CA THR A 36 13.44 13.47 11.70
C THR A 36 13.11 14.22 13.00
N ASP A 37 12.87 13.49 14.10
CA ASP A 37 12.49 14.04 15.42
C ASP A 37 11.33 15.05 15.33
N LYS A 38 10.34 14.74 14.48
CA LYS A 38 9.13 15.57 14.32
C LYS A 38 7.97 14.93 15.05
N ASP A 39 7.07 15.77 15.56
CA ASP A 39 5.84 15.29 16.19
C ASP A 39 4.83 14.70 15.20
N ARG A 40 4.97 15.02 13.90
CA ARG A 40 3.96 14.69 12.88
C ARG A 40 4.60 14.41 11.51
N LEU A 41 4.04 13.43 10.81
CA LEU A 41 4.36 13.16 9.41
C LEU A 41 3.83 14.28 8.51
N PHE A 42 4.66 14.69 7.55
CA PHE A 42 4.23 15.62 6.51
C PHE A 42 3.12 14.98 5.67
N GLY A 43 1.97 15.66 5.55
CA GLY A 43 0.88 15.18 4.71
C GLY A 43 0.24 13.87 5.19
N GLN A 44 0.12 13.65 6.51
CA GLN A 44 -0.50 12.44 7.06
C GLN A 44 -1.91 12.18 6.50
N THR A 45 -2.72 13.22 6.32
CA THR A 45 -4.04 13.11 5.68
C THR A 45 -3.94 12.63 4.23
N SER A 46 -3.05 13.22 3.42
CA SER A 46 -2.81 12.78 2.05
C SER A 46 -2.28 11.33 1.96
N MET A 47 -1.43 10.90 2.90
CA MET A 47 -0.91 9.54 2.98
C MET A 47 -2.03 8.52 3.25
N THR A 48 -2.95 8.84 4.17
CA THR A 48 -4.12 8.00 4.45
C THR A 48 -5.03 7.88 3.24
N PHE A 49 -5.34 8.99 2.57
CA PHE A 49 -6.17 8.96 1.35
C PHE A 49 -5.47 8.19 0.22
N ALA A 50 -4.17 8.36 0.02
CA ALA A 50 -3.42 7.59 -0.98
C ALA A 50 -3.48 6.08 -0.70
N SER A 51 -3.33 5.67 0.56
CA SER A 51 -3.40 4.26 0.97
C SER A 51 -4.79 3.65 0.70
N ILE A 52 -5.85 4.41 0.97
CA ILE A 52 -7.24 4.00 0.66
C ILE A 52 -7.43 3.86 -0.85
N TRP A 53 -6.94 4.82 -1.65
CA TRP A 53 -7.05 4.76 -3.10
C TRP A 53 -6.30 3.57 -3.70
N ILE A 54 -5.12 3.23 -3.18
CA ILE A 54 -4.38 2.02 -3.59
C ILE A 54 -5.19 0.76 -3.28
N ALA A 55 -5.82 0.68 -2.11
CA ALA A 55 -6.64 -0.47 -1.75
C ALA A 55 -7.95 -0.60 -2.57
N VAL A 56 -8.50 0.51 -3.07
CA VAL A 56 -9.75 0.51 -3.86
C VAL A 56 -9.49 0.27 -5.35
N LEU A 57 -8.38 0.80 -5.89
CA LEU A 57 -8.03 0.68 -7.31
C LEU A 57 -7.18 -0.56 -7.64
N GLY A 58 -6.50 -1.11 -6.63
CA GLY A 58 -5.61 -2.26 -6.74
C GLY A 58 -6.33 -3.59 -6.89
#